data_AF-A0A952QFT4-F1
#
_entry.id   AF-A0A952QFT4-F1
#
_cell.length_a   1.000
_cell.length_b   1.000
_cell.length_c   1.000
_cell.angle_alpha   90.00
_cell.angle_beta   90.00
_cell.angle_gamma   90.00
#
_symmetry.space_group_name_H-M   'P 1'
#
loop_
_entity.id
_entity.type
_entity.pdbx_description
1 polymer ?
#
loop_
_entity_poly.entity_id
_entity_poly.type
_entity_poly.pdbx_seq_one_letter_code
_entity_poly.pdbx_strand_id
1 'polypeptide(L)'
;MPHHWRPSDHLERSPQGGVWLLVERGRRVGSIEYGKVRQRRAFRAVTPTGELVGYTWSLERACDRLWDWSVRTGRGAGLTAWPWPPIQVAENEWVIMRNSPSLPKAVVRFFDATAARPAYYRAVTWAPGSEGRELIGYFLTLELADEAVLEDSPGRISTEPDRR
;
A
#
# COMPACT_ATOMS: atom_id res chain seq x y z
N MET A 1 12.11 16.79 -2.26
CA MET A 1 12.09 15.59 -1.39
C MET A 1 10.92 14.74 -1.83
N PRO A 2 11.11 13.47 -2.21
CA PRO A 2 9.99 12.62 -2.57
C PRO A 2 9.16 12.31 -1.32
N HIS A 3 7.87 12.63 -1.37
CA HIS A 3 6.92 12.34 -0.30
C HIS A 3 6.46 10.88 -0.46
N HIS A 4 6.77 10.03 0.51
CA HIS A 4 6.26 8.65 0.56
C HIS A 4 4.75 8.72 0.88
N TRP A 5 3.91 8.16 0.02
CA TRP A 5 2.47 8.05 0.25
C TRP A 5 2.14 7.27 1.54
N ARG A 6 1.25 7.81 2.38
CA ARG A 6 0.79 7.14 3.61
C ARG A 6 -0.72 7.30 3.76
N PRO A 7 -1.41 6.33 4.39
CA PRO A 7 -2.82 6.49 4.74
C PRO A 7 -3.08 7.76 5.57
N SER A 8 -2.13 8.19 6.40
CA SER A 8 -2.25 9.41 7.20
C SER A 8 -2.27 10.70 6.38
N ASP A 9 -1.78 10.69 5.13
CA ASP A 9 -1.85 11.84 4.20
C ASP A 9 -3.30 12.17 3.82
N HIS A 10 -4.20 11.20 4.00
CA HIS A 10 -5.62 11.27 3.66
C HIS A 10 -6.50 11.54 4.89
N LEU A 11 -5.90 11.99 5.99
CA LEU A 11 -6.64 12.38 7.19
C LEU A 11 -7.20 13.80 7.08
N GLU A 12 -8.50 13.90 7.25
CA GLU A 12 -9.21 15.16 7.43
C GLU A 12 -9.59 15.36 8.90
N ARG A 13 -9.57 16.61 9.36
CA ARG A 13 -10.01 16.93 10.71
C ARG A 13 -11.53 16.87 10.79
N SER A 14 -12.05 16.12 11.77
CA SER A 14 -13.45 16.21 12.15
C SER A 14 -13.70 17.50 12.95
N PRO A 15 -14.91 18.08 12.89
CA PRO A 15 -15.34 19.11 13.85
C PRO A 15 -15.32 18.62 15.30
N GLN A 16 -15.37 17.30 15.51
CA GLN A 16 -15.28 16.68 16.83
C GLN A 16 -13.82 16.58 17.28
N GLY A 17 -13.51 17.18 18.44
CA GLY A 17 -12.17 17.14 19.01
C GLY A 17 -11.69 15.70 19.23
N GLY A 18 -10.48 15.38 18.76
CA GLY A 18 -9.89 14.06 18.90
C GLY A 18 -10.38 13.03 17.88
N VAL A 19 -11.09 13.45 16.83
CA VAL A 19 -11.52 12.57 15.74
C VAL A 19 -10.93 13.05 14.42
N TRP A 20 -10.41 12.12 13.63
CA TRP A 20 -9.96 12.33 12.25
C TRP A 20 -10.75 11.41 11.34
N LEU A 21 -11.08 11.91 10.15
CA LEU A 21 -11.74 11.14 9.10
C LEU A 21 -10.66 10.66 8.13
N LEU A 22 -10.63 9.37 7.83
CA LEU A 22 -9.80 8.86 6.75
C LEU A 22 -10.64 8.93 5.48
N VAL A 23 -10.23 9.76 4.51
CA VAL A 23 -11.01 10.07 3.31
C VAL A 23 -10.18 9.78 2.07
N GLU A 24 -10.64 8.85 1.24
CA GLU A 24 -9.99 8.53 -0.03
C GLU A 24 -10.85 9.06 -1.18
N ARG A 25 -10.31 9.97 -2.00
CA ARG A 25 -10.98 10.51 -3.19
C ARG A 25 -12.40 11.02 -2.90
N GLY A 26 -12.58 11.69 -1.75
CA GLY A 26 -13.88 12.22 -1.29
C GLY A 26 -14.83 11.20 -0.66
N ARG A 27 -14.43 9.92 -0.56
CA ARG A 27 -15.20 8.87 0.12
C ARG A 27 -14.60 8.59 1.51
N ARG A 28 -15.45 8.62 2.53
CA ARG A 28 -15.05 8.24 3.89
C ARG A 28 -14.75 6.75 3.98
N VAL A 29 -13.50 6.44 4.30
CA VAL A 29 -13.01 5.09 4.63
C VAL A 29 -13.38 4.72 6.07
N GLY A 30 -13.32 5.68 6.98
CA GLY A 30 -13.74 5.52 8.38
C GLY A 30 -13.30 6.70 9.24
N SER A 31 -13.11 6.48 10.53
CA SER A 31 -12.59 7.49 11.46
C SER A 31 -11.53 6.92 12.40
N ILE A 32 -10.54 7.75 12.74
CA ILE A 32 -9.62 7.51 13.82
C ILE A 32 -10.03 8.37 15.00
N GLU A 33 -10.20 7.77 16.16
CA GLU A 33 -10.62 8.47 17.37
C GLU A 33 -9.57 8.32 18.46
N TYR A 34 -9.21 9.43 19.08
CA TYR A 34 -8.28 9.48 20.20
C TYR A 34 -9.02 9.44 21.53
N GLY A 35 -8.56 8.59 22.45
CA GLY A 35 -9.17 8.43 23.75
C GLY A 35 -8.26 7.71 24.74
N LYS A 36 -8.89 7.06 25.73
CA LYS A 36 -8.19 6.24 26.72
C LYS A 36 -8.70 4.81 26.70
N VAL A 37 -7.77 3.86 26.71
CA VAL A 37 -8.02 2.43 26.88
C VAL A 37 -7.21 1.97 28.08
N ARG A 38 -7.86 1.44 29.11
CA ARG A 38 -7.20 1.00 30.36
C ARG A 38 -6.26 2.09 30.94
N GLN A 39 -6.75 3.32 31.05
CA GLN A 39 -6.01 4.52 31.51
C GLN A 39 -4.86 4.99 30.62
N ARG A 40 -4.55 4.32 29.50
CA ARG A 40 -3.52 4.73 28.54
C ARG A 40 -4.14 5.42 27.34
N ARG A 41 -3.50 6.50 26.88
CA ARG A 41 -3.89 7.22 25.66
C ARG A 41 -3.73 6.31 24.44
N ALA A 42 -4.78 6.18 23.65
CA ALA A 42 -4.82 5.28 22.49
C ALA A 42 -5.60 5.92 21.34
N PHE A 43 -5.39 5.39 20.14
CA PHE A 43 -6.21 5.63 18.96
C PHE A 43 -7.04 4.38 18.67
N ARG A 44 -8.30 4.57 18.26
CA ARG A 44 -9.13 3.50 17.72
C ARG A 44 -9.52 3.80 16.29
N ALA A 45 -9.37 2.79 15.43
CA ALA A 45 -9.86 2.81 14.06
C ALA A 45 -11.30 2.31 14.04
N VAL A 46 -12.18 3.07 13.42
CA VAL A 46 -13.63 2.83 13.39
C VAL A 46 -14.12 2.90 11.95
N THR A 47 -14.96 1.94 11.56
CA THR A 47 -15.56 1.90 10.23
C THR A 47 -16.56 3.06 10.03
N PRO A 48 -17.03 3.34 8.80
CA PRO A 48 -18.05 4.37 8.57
C PRO A 48 -19.36 4.09 9.31
N THR A 49 -19.66 2.82 9.60
CA THR A 49 -20.85 2.36 10.33
C THR A 49 -20.65 2.33 11.85
N GLY A 50 -19.46 2.68 12.36
CA GLY A 50 -19.19 2.74 13.80
C GLY A 50 -18.61 1.46 14.40
N GLU A 51 -18.28 0.45 13.59
CA GLU A 51 -17.68 -0.80 14.07
C GLU A 51 -16.20 -0.61 14.39
N LEU A 52 -15.72 -1.26 15.45
CA LEU A 52 -14.32 -1.16 15.85
C LEU A 52 -13.44 -2.06 14.97
N VAL A 53 -12.45 -1.47 14.31
CA VAL A 53 -11.39 -2.20 13.60
C VAL A 53 -10.27 -2.58 14.56
N GLY A 54 -9.92 -1.70 15.51
CA GLY A 54 -8.99 -2.03 16.58
C GLY A 54 -8.35 -0.82 17.26
N TYR A 55 -7.57 -1.10 18.30
CA TYR A 55 -6.83 -0.10 19.08
C TYR A 55 -5.34 -0.11 18.78
N THR A 56 -4.72 1.06 18.82
CA THR A 56 -3.29 1.24 18.65
C THR A 56 -2.79 2.44 19.44
N TRP A 57 -1.47 2.55 19.56
CA TRP A 57 -0.79 3.59 20.32
C TRP A 57 -0.22 4.71 19.44
N SER A 58 -0.34 4.59 18.11
CA SER A 58 0.03 5.63 17.17
C SER A 58 -1.06 5.88 16.14
N LEU A 59 -1.17 7.14 15.70
CA LEU A 59 -2.09 7.57 14.66
C LEU A 59 -1.83 6.84 13.34
N GLU A 60 -0.56 6.73 12.94
CA GLU A 60 -0.13 6.02 11.73
C GLU A 60 -0.64 4.58 11.69
N ARG A 61 -0.36 3.80 12.74
CA ARG A 61 -0.84 2.41 12.85
C ARG A 61 -2.37 2.31 12.84
N ALA A 62 -3.08 3.38 13.22
CA ALA A 62 -4.53 3.41 13.24
C ALA A 62 -5.05 3.60 11.81
N CYS A 63 -4.39 4.47 11.05
CA CYS A 63 -4.67 4.69 9.63
C CYS A 63 -4.34 3.43 8.82
N ASP A 64 -3.18 2.81 9.04
CA ASP A 64 -2.81 1.54 8.39
C ASP A 64 -3.86 0.45 8.61
N ARG A 65 -4.30 0.26 9.86
CA ARG A 65 -5.32 -0.74 10.18
C ARG A 65 -6.67 -0.46 9.55
N LEU A 66 -7.09 0.81 9.55
CA LEU A 66 -8.36 1.21 8.97
C LEU A 66 -8.32 1.03 7.45
N TRP A 67 -7.20 1.39 6.83
CA TRP A 67 -6.92 1.17 5.42
C TRP A 67 -6.95 -0.32 5.06
N ASP A 68 -6.17 -1.15 5.77
CA ASP A 68 -6.12 -2.61 5.59
C ASP A 68 -7.50 -3.27 5.74
N TRP A 69 -8.31 -2.79 6.69
CA TRP A 69 -9.70 -3.26 6.84
C TRP A 69 -10.55 -2.88 5.63
N SER A 70 -10.46 -1.63 5.19
CA SER A 70 -11.27 -1.12 4.08
C SER A 70 -10.96 -1.84 2.77
N VAL A 71 -9.68 -2.16 2.55
CA VAL A 71 -9.20 -2.94 1.41
C VAL A 71 -9.72 -4.38 1.50
N ARG A 72 -9.54 -5.06 2.64
CA ARG A 72 -9.98 -6.46 2.82
C ARG A 72 -11.49 -6.67 2.70
N THR A 73 -12.28 -5.67 3.06
CA THR A 73 -13.75 -5.79 3.08
C THR A 73 -14.41 -5.25 1.82
N GLY A 74 -13.65 -4.69 0.87
CA GLY A 74 -14.19 -4.01 -0.31
C GLY A 74 -15.04 -2.78 0.03
N ARG A 75 -14.93 -2.27 1.27
CA ARG A 75 -15.66 -1.10 1.78
C ARG A 75 -14.86 0.20 1.74
N GLY A 76 -13.60 0.16 1.30
CA GLY A 76 -12.88 1.33 0.79
C GLY A 76 -13.50 1.83 -0.52
N ALA A 77 -13.05 2.97 -1.05
CA ALA A 77 -13.43 3.38 -2.39
C ALA A 77 -13.22 2.21 -3.36
N GLY A 78 -14.16 2.02 -4.30
CA GLY A 78 -14.19 0.84 -5.15
C GLY A 78 -12.80 0.55 -5.72
N LEU A 79 -12.19 -0.55 -5.26
CA LEU A 79 -10.96 -1.15 -5.80
C LEU A 79 -9.93 -0.13 -6.36
N THR A 80 -9.34 0.78 -5.56
CA THR A 80 -8.19 1.60 -6.05
C THR A 80 -7.13 2.00 -5.00
N ALA A 81 -7.08 1.37 -3.82
CA ALA A 81 -5.85 1.28 -3.01
C ALA A 81 -4.88 0.20 -3.53
N TRP A 82 -5.24 -0.32 -4.69
CA TRP A 82 -4.80 -1.51 -5.35
C TRP A 82 -4.87 -1.22 -6.85
N PRO A 83 -3.78 -1.35 -7.61
CA PRO A 83 -2.43 -1.68 -7.15
C PRO A 83 -1.80 -0.64 -6.22
N TRP A 84 -0.93 -1.09 -5.29
CA TRP A 84 -0.07 -0.18 -4.53
C TRP A 84 0.84 0.53 -5.53
N PRO A 85 1.09 1.85 -5.38
CA PRO A 85 2.09 2.52 -6.20
C PRO A 85 3.45 1.85 -5.95
N PRO A 86 4.35 1.83 -6.95
CA PRO A 86 5.70 1.29 -6.78
C PRO A 86 6.41 1.89 -5.56
N ILE A 87 6.87 1.04 -4.65
CA ILE A 87 7.57 1.45 -3.43
C ILE A 87 9.04 1.60 -3.76
N GLN A 88 9.56 2.82 -3.73
CA GLN A 88 10.99 3.05 -3.96
C GLN A 88 11.81 2.56 -2.76
N VAL A 89 12.74 1.62 -3.01
CA VAL A 89 13.60 1.01 -1.98
C VAL A 89 15.07 1.42 -2.12
N ALA A 90 15.46 1.87 -3.30
CA ALA A 90 16.75 2.51 -3.56
C ALA A 90 16.59 3.59 -4.64
N GLU A 91 17.65 4.35 -4.92
CA GLU A 91 17.64 5.45 -5.88
C GLU A 91 17.07 5.04 -7.25
N ASN A 92 17.45 3.86 -7.74
CA ASN A 92 17.02 3.30 -9.02
C ASN A 92 16.25 1.99 -8.90
N GLU A 93 15.67 1.68 -7.73
CA GLU A 93 14.97 0.41 -7.49
C GLU A 93 13.63 0.62 -6.79
N TRP A 94 12.60 -0.03 -7.33
CA TRP A 94 11.25 -0.06 -6.81
C TRP A 94 10.79 -1.49 -6.61
N VAL A 95 9.96 -1.67 -5.60
CA VAL A 95 9.26 -2.91 -5.30
C VAL A 95 7.79 -2.72 -5.61
N ILE A 96 7.22 -3.67 -6.34
CA ILE A 96 5.79 -3.68 -6.68
C ILE A 96 5.10 -4.73 -5.83
N MET A 97 4.09 -4.30 -5.08
CA MET A 97 3.23 -5.18 -4.30
C MET A 97 2.01 -5.56 -5.16
N ARG A 98 1.84 -6.87 -5.39
CA ARG A 98 0.61 -7.47 -5.91
C ARG A 98 0.23 -8.70 -5.08
N ASN A 99 -1.06 -8.94 -4.95
CA ASN A 99 -1.80 -9.95 -4.19
C ASN A 99 -1.52 -10.03 -2.67
N SER A 100 -0.38 -9.54 -2.18
CA SER A 100 0.03 -9.61 -0.77
C SER A 100 0.65 -8.29 -0.28
N PRO A 101 0.38 -7.87 0.98
CA PRO A 101 1.02 -6.71 1.61
C PRO A 101 2.43 -7.00 2.15
N SER A 102 2.85 -8.27 2.24
CA SER A 102 4.13 -8.68 2.82
C SER A 102 5.05 -9.38 1.82
N LEU A 103 4.49 -9.90 0.73
CA LEU A 103 5.24 -10.57 -0.32
C LEU A 103 5.22 -9.72 -1.59
N PRO A 104 6.36 -9.11 -1.98
CA PRO A 104 6.44 -8.43 -3.25
C PRO A 104 6.15 -9.34 -4.42
N LYS A 105 5.58 -8.77 -5.49
CA LYS A 105 5.34 -9.49 -6.74
C LYS A 105 6.49 -9.28 -7.71
N ALA A 106 7.04 -8.08 -7.75
CA ALA A 106 8.08 -7.72 -8.70
C ALA A 106 9.04 -6.66 -8.14
N VAL A 107 10.19 -6.58 -8.80
CA VAL A 107 11.18 -5.53 -8.62
C VAL A 107 11.38 -4.84 -9.95
N VAL A 108 11.39 -3.52 -9.93
CA VAL A 108 11.68 -2.67 -11.08
C VAL A 108 12.98 -1.94 -10.82
N ARG A 109 13.89 -1.95 -11.80
CA ARG A 109 15.12 -1.15 -11.76
C ARG A 109 15.20 -0.19 -12.92
N PHE A 110 15.64 1.03 -12.65
CA PHE A 110 15.94 2.04 -13.66
C PHE A 110 17.40 1.93 -14.12
N PHE A 111 17.59 2.13 -15.41
CA PHE A 111 18.89 2.16 -16.08
C PHE A 111 18.99 3.46 -16.90
N ASP A 112 20.07 4.20 -16.67
CA ASP A 112 20.36 5.43 -17.39
C ASP A 112 20.55 5.21 -18.89
N ALA A 113 20.37 6.30 -19.64
CA ALA A 113 20.64 6.30 -21.08
C ALA A 113 22.13 6.07 -21.35
N THR A 114 22.41 5.35 -22.42
CA THR A 114 23.76 5.15 -22.96
C THR A 114 23.83 5.66 -24.39
N ALA A 115 25.02 5.78 -24.96
CA ALA A 115 25.19 6.16 -26.37
C ALA A 115 24.44 5.24 -27.35
N ALA A 116 24.17 3.99 -26.95
CA ALA A 116 23.50 2.99 -27.79
C ALA A 116 21.99 2.83 -27.51
N ARG A 117 21.49 3.28 -26.35
CA ARG A 117 20.11 3.00 -25.90
C ARG A 117 19.57 4.12 -25.01
N PRO A 118 18.28 4.48 -25.13
CA PRO A 118 17.64 5.40 -24.19
C PRO A 118 17.55 4.79 -22.79
N ALA A 119 17.29 5.62 -21.79
CA ALA A 119 17.00 5.18 -20.43
C ALA A 119 15.75 4.28 -20.40
N TYR A 120 15.73 3.30 -19.51
CA TYR A 120 14.63 2.35 -19.41
C TYR A 120 14.49 1.75 -18.01
N TYR A 121 13.34 1.13 -17.78
CA TYR A 121 13.01 0.35 -16.60
C TYR A 121 13.00 -1.13 -16.95
N ARG A 122 13.55 -1.97 -16.08
CA ARG A 122 13.50 -3.43 -16.19
C ARG A 122 12.69 -3.98 -15.03
N ALA A 123 11.59 -4.66 -15.32
CA ALA A 123 10.78 -5.34 -14.32
C ALA A 123 11.08 -6.85 -14.33
N VAL A 124 11.21 -7.42 -13.13
CA VAL A 124 11.40 -8.85 -12.91
C VAL A 124 10.50 -9.34 -11.79
N THR A 125 10.15 -10.62 -11.76
CA THR A 125 9.43 -11.22 -10.63
C THR A 125 10.26 -11.12 -9.36
N TRP A 126 9.58 -11.08 -8.22
CA TRP A 126 10.26 -11.08 -6.93
C TRP A 126 10.79 -12.47 -6.59
N ALA A 127 12.06 -12.51 -6.17
CA ALA A 127 12.66 -13.65 -5.50
C ALA A 127 13.73 -13.15 -4.51
N PRO A 128 13.97 -13.88 -3.39
CA PRO A 128 14.98 -13.52 -2.40
C PRO A 128 16.39 -13.39 -3.00
N GLY A 129 16.73 -14.27 -3.95
CA GLY A 129 17.97 -14.22 -4.73
C GLY A 129 17.71 -13.80 -6.18
N SER A 130 18.72 -13.23 -6.83
CA SER A 130 18.61 -12.79 -8.24
C SER A 130 18.39 -13.95 -9.22
N GLU A 131 18.82 -15.17 -8.88
CA GLU A 131 18.72 -16.35 -9.74
C GLU A 131 17.28 -16.86 -9.91
N GLY A 132 16.41 -16.59 -8.94
CA GLY A 132 15.00 -16.98 -9.01
C GLY A 132 14.09 -15.95 -9.68
N ARG A 133 14.64 -14.85 -10.21
CA ARG A 133 13.86 -13.76 -10.81
C ARG A 133 13.69 -13.98 -12.29
N GLU A 134 12.44 -13.94 -12.74
CA GLU A 134 12.07 -14.06 -14.15
C GLU A 134 11.83 -12.67 -14.75
N LEU A 135 12.20 -12.47 -16.01
CA LEU A 135 11.99 -11.20 -16.69
C LEU A 135 10.51 -11.01 -17.03
N ILE A 136 9.95 -9.88 -16.60
CA ILE A 136 8.61 -9.44 -17.01
C ILE A 136 8.72 -8.61 -18.29
N GLY A 137 9.66 -7.65 -18.34
CA GLY A 137 9.90 -6.85 -19.52
C GLY A 137 10.81 -5.64 -19.32
N TYR A 138 10.93 -4.86 -20.40
CA TYR A 138 11.62 -3.58 -20.44
C TYR A 138 10.61 -2.49 -20.84
N PHE A 139 10.65 -1.37 -20.14
CA PHE A 139 9.65 -0.31 -20.25
C PHE A 139 10.33 1.05 -20.29
N LEU A 140 9.68 2.03 -20.91
CA LEU A 140 10.21 3.39 -21.01
C LEU A 140 9.92 4.22 -19.75
N THR A 141 8.90 3.84 -18.97
CA THR A 141 8.47 4.55 -17.78
C THR A 141 8.20 3.59 -16.63
N LEU A 142 8.22 4.10 -15.41
CA LEU A 142 7.91 3.32 -14.20
C LEU A 142 6.43 2.89 -14.21
N GLU A 143 5.54 3.73 -14.72
CA GLU A 143 4.10 3.48 -14.80
C GLU A 143 3.80 2.28 -15.70
N LEU A 144 4.43 2.19 -16.87
CA LEU A 144 4.28 1.05 -17.77
C LEU A 144 4.85 -0.23 -17.16
N ALA A 145 5.94 -0.13 -16.40
CA ALA A 145 6.48 -1.26 -15.66
C ALA A 145 5.54 -1.72 -14.55
N ASP A 146 4.86 -0.79 -13.87
CA ASP A 146 3.87 -1.06 -12.83
C ASP A 146 2.62 -1.77 -13.37
N GLU A 147 2.10 -1.30 -14.50
CA GLU A 147 0.94 -1.89 -15.19
C GLU A 147 1.23 -3.31 -15.70
N ALA A 148 2.47 -3.59 -16.13
CA ALA A 148 2.86 -4.89 -16.63
C ALA A 148 2.95 -5.99 -15.55
N VAL A 149 2.99 -5.62 -14.27
CA VAL A 149 3.00 -6.59 -13.17
C VAL A 149 1.56 -7.01 -12.87
N LEU A 150 1.16 -8.10 -13.54
CA LEU A 150 -0.18 -8.66 -13.43
C LEU A 150 -0.46 -9.25 -12.04
N GLU A 151 -1.72 -9.12 -11.64
CA GLU A 151 -2.30 -9.80 -10.48
C GLU A 151 -2.49 -11.29 -10.76
N ASP A 152 -2.53 -12.11 -9.70
CA ASP A 152 -2.89 -13.51 -9.86
C ASP A 152 -4.41 -13.61 -9.92
N SER A 153 -4.93 -14.56 -10.70
CA SER A 153 -6.36 -14.86 -10.69
C SER A 153 -6.82 -15.18 -9.25
N PRO A 154 -8.04 -14.76 -8.84
CA PRO A 154 -8.52 -14.87 -7.45
C PRO A 154 -8.37 -16.26 -6.81
N GLY A 155 -8.40 -17.34 -7.62
CA GLY A 155 -8.21 -18.73 -7.16
C GLY A 155 -6.76 -19.13 -6.85
N ARG A 156 -5.77 -18.26 -7.05
CA ARG A 156 -4.35 -18.47 -6.71
C ARG A 156 -3.84 -17.56 -5.59
N ILE A 157 -4.69 -16.71 -5.04
CA ILE A 157 -4.36 -15.90 -3.87
C ILE A 157 -4.25 -16.85 -2.68
N SER A 158 -3.04 -17.07 -2.17
CA SER A 158 -2.84 -17.89 -0.98
C SER A 158 -3.54 -17.23 0.21
N THR A 159 -4.62 -17.85 0.71
CA THR A 159 -5.36 -17.41 1.90
C THR A 159 -4.67 -17.80 3.21
N GLU A 160 -3.48 -18.41 3.16
CA GLU A 160 -2.77 -18.76 4.37
C GLU A 160 -2.20 -17.50 5.04
N PRO A 161 -2.45 -17.29 6.34
CA PRO A 161 -1.85 -16.19 7.07
C PRO A 161 -0.34 -16.36 7.06
N ASP A 162 0.36 -15.28 6.70
CA ASP A 162 1.82 -15.17 6.71
C ASP A 162 2.35 -15.59 8.09
N ARG A 163 2.78 -16.86 8.22
CA ARG A 163 3.27 -17.43 9.47
C ARG A 163 4.68 -16.92 9.70
N ARG A 164 4.81 -15.91 10.57
CA ARG A 164 6.06 -15.61 11.27
C ARG A 164 6.30 -16.56 12.41
#